data_AF-A0A8J7R8F6-F1
#
_entry.id   AF-A0A8J7R8F6-F1
#
_cell.length_a   1.000
_cell.length_b   1.000
_cell.length_c   1.000
_cell.angle_alpha   90.00
_cell.angle_beta   90.00
_cell.angle_gamma   90.00
#
_symmetry.space_group_name_H-M   'P 1'
#
loop_
_entity.id
_entity.type
_entity.pdbx_description
1 polymer ?
#
loop_
_entity_poly.entity_id
_entity_poly.type
_entity_poly.pdbx_seq_one_letter_code
_entity_poly.pdbx_strand_id
1 'polypeptide(L)'
;MALALLPPPASVSLLAISAVADSVVGWLWTLALLLFPGLVAAGLCVPFLATRCRALFRALPPAGRVLPSYIGVSIGLSVPYIVGVVLTVAFAAEAGPAWSEGFLTTALFGGVLVGFVAPAVAVAGLPRLGVDWDPTGYGYSTWILLVAAGLWYAVVAAVPLVALAVGMALPGGY
;
A
#
# COMPACT_ATOMS: atom_id res chain seq x y z
N MET A 1 13.23 63.99 -5.98
CA MET A 1 12.48 63.23 -6.99
C MET A 1 13.09 61.84 -7.08
N ALA A 2 12.64 60.90 -6.24
CA ALA A 2 13.12 59.52 -6.22
C ALA A 2 12.01 58.63 -6.77
N LEU A 3 12.26 58.04 -7.95
CA LEU A 3 11.35 57.11 -8.61
C LEU A 3 11.38 55.79 -7.82
N ALA A 4 10.26 55.39 -7.24
CA ALA A 4 10.08 54.05 -6.71
C ALA A 4 10.01 53.06 -7.89
N LEU A 5 11.02 52.21 -8.04
CA LEU A 5 11.00 51.06 -8.94
C LEU A 5 9.95 50.07 -8.42
N LEU A 6 8.76 50.08 -9.02
CA LEU A 6 7.78 49.01 -8.84
C LEU A 6 8.39 47.73 -9.48
N PRO A 7 8.50 46.60 -8.76
CA PRO A 7 8.95 45.35 -9.39
C PRO A 7 7.96 44.94 -10.48
N PRO A 8 8.42 44.41 -11.63
CA PRO A 8 7.54 44.01 -12.72
C PRO A 8 6.66 42.81 -12.33
N PRO A 9 5.44 42.68 -12.88
CA PRO A 9 4.50 41.59 -12.56
C PRO A 9 5.03 40.18 -12.90
N ALA A 10 6.07 40.09 -13.72
CA ALA A 10 6.64 38.82 -14.19
C ALA A 10 7.33 38.00 -13.07
N SER A 11 7.91 38.65 -12.05
CA SER A 11 8.57 37.95 -10.95
C SER A 11 7.57 37.24 -10.04
N VAL A 12 6.37 37.82 -9.87
CA VAL A 12 5.27 37.23 -9.10
C VAL A 12 4.71 35.98 -9.80
N SER A 13 4.59 36.00 -11.13
CA SER A 13 4.12 34.84 -11.91
C SER A 13 5.11 33.67 -11.90
N LEU A 14 6.42 33.93 -12.00
CA LEU A 14 7.45 32.88 -11.92
C LEU A 14 7.54 32.24 -10.53
N LEU A 15 7.44 33.04 -9.46
CA LEU A 15 7.39 32.54 -8.08
C LEU A 15 6.15 31.68 -7.83
N ALA A 16 4.98 32.10 -8.31
CA ALA A 16 3.75 31.32 -8.21
C ALA A 16 3.84 29.99 -8.97
N ILE A 17 4.42 29.99 -10.18
CA ILE A 17 4.65 28.76 -10.96
C ILE A 17 5.62 27.83 -10.24
N SER A 18 6.71 28.35 -9.68
CA SER A 18 7.67 27.57 -8.88
C SER A 18 7.01 26.95 -7.66
N ALA A 19 6.24 27.73 -6.90
CA ALA A 19 5.54 27.23 -5.71
C ALA A 19 4.51 26.14 -6.04
N VAL A 20 3.78 26.28 -7.15
CA VAL A 20 2.88 25.23 -7.64
C VAL A 20 3.67 23.99 -8.07
N ALA A 21 4.78 24.16 -8.78
CA ALA A 21 5.64 23.05 -9.19
C ALA A 21 6.20 22.30 -7.96
N ASP A 22 6.72 23.01 -6.97
CA ASP A 22 7.23 22.44 -5.72
C ASP A 22 6.15 21.70 -4.95
N SER A 23 4.94 22.27 -4.89
CA SER A 23 3.77 21.61 -4.29
C SER A 23 3.38 20.34 -5.04
N VAL A 24 3.34 20.38 -6.38
CA VAL A 24 3.02 19.20 -7.21
C VAL A 24 4.07 18.12 -7.02
N VAL A 25 5.35 18.48 -7.00
CA VAL A 25 6.46 17.55 -6.74
C VAL A 25 6.31 16.92 -5.35
N GLY A 26 5.95 17.71 -4.33
CA GLY A 26 5.68 17.20 -2.98
C GLY A 26 4.53 16.19 -2.94
N TRP A 27 3.43 16.45 -3.65
CA TRP A 27 2.32 15.51 -3.77
C TRP A 27 2.69 14.24 -4.53
N LEU A 28 3.44 14.35 -5.62
CA LEU A 28 3.93 13.21 -6.37
C LEU A 28 4.84 12.33 -5.52
N TRP A 29 5.72 12.95 -4.72
CA TRP A 29 6.57 12.24 -3.77
C TRP A 29 5.76 11.52 -2.70
N THR A 30 4.73 12.18 -2.16
CA THR A 30 3.81 11.58 -1.19
C THR A 30 3.10 10.37 -1.78
N LEU A 31 2.53 10.51 -2.98
CA LEU A 31 1.89 9.39 -3.67
C LEU A 31 2.87 8.25 -3.96
N ALA A 32 4.10 8.57 -4.37
CA ALA A 32 5.15 7.58 -4.58
C ALA A 32 5.45 6.82 -3.28
N LEU A 33 5.63 7.49 -2.14
CA LEU A 33 5.87 6.84 -0.85
C LEU A 33 4.70 5.95 -0.39
N LEU A 34 3.45 6.35 -0.68
CA LEU A 34 2.27 5.56 -0.31
C LEU A 34 2.09 4.33 -1.22
N LEU A 35 2.38 4.46 -2.52
CA LEU A 35 2.19 3.38 -3.50
C LEU A 35 3.39 2.45 -3.61
N PHE A 36 4.59 2.94 -3.29
CA PHE A 36 5.84 2.18 -3.44
C PHE A 36 5.85 0.86 -2.65
N PRO A 37 5.40 0.79 -1.38
CA PRO A 37 5.31 -0.48 -0.66
C PRO A 37 4.46 -1.52 -1.38
N GLY A 38 3.28 -1.13 -1.89
CA GLY A 38 2.40 -2.01 -2.64
C GLY A 38 3.00 -2.48 -3.97
N LEU A 39 3.72 -1.60 -4.67
CA LEU A 39 4.43 -1.96 -5.90
C LEU A 39 5.57 -2.96 -5.65
N VAL A 40 6.38 -2.72 -4.62
CA VAL A 40 7.46 -3.63 -4.22
C VAL A 40 6.87 -4.98 -3.79
N ALA A 41 5.79 -4.96 -3.01
CA ALA A 41 5.11 -6.17 -2.59
C ALA A 41 4.55 -6.96 -3.77
N ALA A 42 3.93 -6.29 -4.74
CA ALA A 42 3.47 -6.92 -5.98
C ALA A 42 4.63 -7.57 -6.75
N GLY A 43 5.76 -6.88 -6.87
CA GLY A 43 6.98 -7.41 -7.50
C GLY A 43 7.55 -8.63 -6.78
N LEU A 44 7.64 -8.59 -5.46
CA LEU A 44 8.15 -9.70 -4.64
C LEU A 44 7.18 -10.89 -4.58
N CYS A 45 5.90 -10.68 -4.91
CA CYS A 45 4.89 -11.75 -4.98
C CYS A 45 4.72 -12.35 -6.39
N VAL A 46 5.47 -11.89 -7.39
CA VAL A 46 5.45 -12.41 -8.78
C VAL A 46 5.49 -13.95 -8.91
N PRO A 47 6.31 -14.72 -8.16
CA PRO A 47 6.31 -16.17 -8.30
C PRO A 47 4.94 -16.80 -7.98
N PHE A 48 4.22 -16.28 -6.98
CA PHE A 48 2.86 -16.73 -6.67
C PHE A 48 1.86 -16.29 -7.74
N LEU A 49 2.05 -15.10 -8.32
CA LEU A 49 1.21 -14.57 -9.41
C LEU A 49 1.29 -15.41 -10.70
N ALA A 50 2.37 -16.15 -10.92
CA ALA A 50 2.52 -17.05 -12.07
C ALA A 50 1.70 -18.34 -11.95
N THR A 51 1.16 -18.64 -10.78
CA THR A 51 0.41 -19.87 -10.49
C THR A 51 -1.12 -19.70 -10.66
N ARG A 52 -1.93 -20.40 -9.86
CA ARG A 52 -3.40 -20.33 -9.85
C ARG A 52 -3.93 -18.92 -9.55
N CYS A 53 -3.15 -18.09 -8.86
CA CYS A 53 -3.51 -16.68 -8.65
C CYS A 53 -3.74 -15.93 -9.96
N ARG A 54 -3.06 -16.28 -11.07
CA ARG A 54 -3.34 -15.67 -12.38
C ARG A 54 -4.79 -15.86 -12.83
N ALA A 55 -5.41 -16.99 -12.48
CA ALA A 55 -6.82 -17.23 -12.76
C ALA A 55 -7.72 -16.30 -11.92
N LEU A 56 -7.39 -16.10 -10.64
CA LEU A 56 -8.02 -15.08 -9.79
C LEU A 56 -8.01 -13.69 -10.44
N PHE A 57 -6.84 -13.21 -10.90
CA PHE A 57 -6.75 -11.88 -11.54
C PHE A 57 -7.56 -11.75 -12.83
N ARG A 58 -7.74 -12.85 -13.57
CA ARG A 58 -8.59 -12.87 -14.78
C ARG A 58 -10.08 -12.84 -14.45
N ALA A 59 -10.47 -13.44 -13.33
CA ALA A 59 -11.85 -13.49 -12.86
C ALA A 59 -12.29 -12.18 -12.18
N LEU A 60 -11.35 -11.42 -11.60
CA LEU A 60 -11.66 -10.14 -10.97
C LEU A 60 -12.17 -9.09 -11.98
N PRO A 61 -13.20 -8.29 -11.64
CA PRO A 61 -13.65 -7.18 -12.47
C PRO A 61 -12.56 -6.09 -12.61
N PRO A 62 -12.30 -5.54 -13.81
CA PRO A 62 -12.90 -5.87 -15.11
C PRO A 62 -12.40 -7.21 -15.68
N ALA A 63 -13.32 -8.17 -15.84
CA ALA A 63 -12.99 -9.56 -16.18
C ALA A 63 -12.22 -9.69 -17.51
N GLY A 64 -11.25 -10.60 -17.54
CA GLY A 64 -10.39 -10.84 -18.70
C GLY A 64 -9.33 -9.77 -18.95
N ARG A 65 -9.36 -8.62 -18.26
CA ARG A 65 -8.35 -7.56 -18.37
C ARG A 65 -7.34 -7.66 -17.24
N VAL A 66 -6.29 -8.41 -17.49
CA VAL A 66 -5.26 -8.74 -16.49
C VAL A 66 -4.49 -7.51 -16.00
N LEU A 67 -4.17 -6.56 -16.89
CA LEU A 67 -3.41 -5.36 -16.55
C LEU A 67 -4.12 -4.44 -15.51
N PRO A 68 -5.38 -4.01 -15.71
CA PRO A 68 -6.07 -3.21 -14.71
C PRO A 68 -6.29 -3.95 -13.39
N SER A 69 -6.52 -5.27 -13.41
CA SER A 69 -6.58 -6.07 -12.17
C SER A 69 -5.25 -6.08 -11.43
N TYR A 70 -4.12 -6.19 -12.15
CA TYR A 70 -2.79 -6.06 -11.53
C TYR A 70 -2.56 -4.68 -10.94
N ILE A 71 -2.90 -3.61 -11.66
CA ILE A 71 -2.73 -2.24 -11.16
C ILE A 71 -3.59 -2.02 -9.92
N GLY A 72 -4.87 -2.39 -9.98
CA GLY A 72 -5.80 -2.25 -8.86
C GLY A 72 -5.35 -3.02 -7.61
N VAL A 73 -4.87 -4.25 -7.78
CA VAL A 73 -4.34 -5.03 -6.66
C VAL A 73 -3.02 -4.47 -6.16
N SER A 74 -2.08 -4.07 -7.02
CA SER A 74 -0.83 -3.44 -6.56
C SER A 74 -1.09 -2.19 -5.71
N ILE A 75 -2.08 -1.38 -6.08
CA ILE A 75 -2.55 -0.26 -5.25
C ILE A 75 -3.20 -0.76 -3.96
N GLY A 76 -4.06 -1.78 -4.05
CA GLY A 76 -4.69 -2.42 -2.89
C GLY A 76 -3.69 -3.00 -1.89
N LEU A 77 -2.54 -3.49 -2.35
CA LEU A 77 -1.46 -3.99 -1.52
C LEU A 77 -0.73 -2.87 -0.75
N SER A 78 -0.95 -1.60 -1.07
CA SER A 78 -0.51 -0.49 -0.21
C SER A 78 -1.48 -0.20 0.93
N VAL A 79 -2.73 -0.67 0.87
CA VAL A 79 -3.77 -0.32 1.86
C VAL A 79 -3.36 -0.65 3.29
N PRO A 80 -2.80 -1.84 3.63
CA PRO A 80 -2.40 -2.12 5.01
C PRO A 80 -1.35 -1.14 5.54
N TYR A 81 -0.38 -0.74 4.69
CA TYR A 81 0.62 0.27 5.05
C TYR A 81 -0.03 1.63 5.29
N ILE A 82 -0.87 2.09 4.37
CA ILE A 82 -1.57 3.39 4.47
C ILE A 82 -2.46 3.43 5.72
N VAL A 83 -3.24 2.38 5.95
CA VAL A 83 -4.10 2.24 7.12
C VAL A 83 -3.25 2.26 8.40
N GLY A 84 -2.12 1.54 8.44
CA GLY A 84 -1.22 1.58 9.58
C GLY A 84 -0.68 2.96 9.89
N VAL A 85 -0.23 3.68 8.86
CA VAL A 85 0.23 5.06 9.01
C VAL A 85 -0.89 5.97 9.51
N VAL A 86 -2.06 5.95 8.87
CA VAL A 86 -3.18 6.82 9.24
C VAL A 86 -3.68 6.52 10.64
N LEU A 87 -3.87 5.24 11.01
CA LEU A 87 -4.34 4.86 12.34
C LEU A 87 -3.32 5.22 13.42
N THR A 88 -2.02 5.00 13.15
CA THR A 88 -0.97 5.34 14.11
C THR A 88 -0.95 6.85 14.34
N VAL A 89 -0.93 7.66 13.28
CA VAL A 89 -0.93 9.12 13.39
C VAL A 89 -2.21 9.66 14.05
N ALA A 90 -3.36 9.04 13.79
CA ALA A 90 -4.64 9.52 14.30
C ALA A 90 -4.91 9.14 15.77
N PHE A 91 -4.36 8.02 16.25
CA PHE A 91 -4.71 7.44 17.56
C PHE A 91 -3.54 7.27 18.53
N ALA A 92 -2.30 7.21 18.05
CA ALA A 92 -1.15 7.26 18.95
C ALA A 92 -1.00 8.70 19.47
N ALA A 93 -0.48 8.82 20.70
CA ALA A 93 -0.19 10.12 21.31
C ALA A 93 1.05 10.76 20.63
N GLU A 94 1.95 11.33 21.41
CA GLU A 94 3.16 11.96 20.89
C GLU A 94 4.02 11.01 20.04
N ALA A 95 4.71 11.59 19.06
CA ALA A 95 5.66 10.87 18.22
C ALA A 95 6.75 10.20 19.08
N GLY A 96 7.30 9.10 18.56
CA GLY A 96 8.31 8.28 19.24
C GLY A 96 7.76 6.91 19.65
N PRO A 97 7.90 6.47 20.92
CA PRO A 97 7.54 5.11 21.32
C PRO A 97 6.10 4.70 21.01
N ALA A 98 5.13 5.61 21.15
CA ALA A 98 3.72 5.30 20.87
C ALA A 98 3.47 5.03 19.38
N TRP A 99 4.14 5.75 18.49
CA TRP A 99 4.05 5.50 17.05
C TRP A 99 4.74 4.19 16.66
N SER A 100 5.86 3.88 17.31
CA SER A 100 6.55 2.59 17.15
C SER A 100 5.62 1.41 17.44
N GLU A 101 4.94 1.45 18.59
CA GLU A 101 3.96 0.44 18.97
C GLU A 101 2.78 0.35 17.98
N GLY A 102 2.27 1.50 17.52
CA GLY A 102 1.18 1.54 16.53
C GLY A 102 1.53 0.88 15.20
N PHE A 103 2.74 1.14 14.69
CA PHE A 103 3.23 0.49 13.47
C PHE A 103 3.42 -1.02 13.63
N LEU A 104 3.99 -1.47 14.74
CA LEU A 104 4.16 -2.91 15.03
C LEU A 104 2.82 -3.62 15.21
N THR A 105 1.87 -2.98 15.89
CA THR A 105 0.51 -3.49 16.08
C THR A 105 -0.20 -3.64 14.74
N THR A 106 -0.07 -2.65 13.86
CA THR A 106 -0.61 -2.74 12.50
C THR A 106 0.05 -3.87 11.72
N ALA A 107 1.37 -4.00 11.78
CA ALA A 107 2.07 -5.08 11.08
C ALA A 107 1.58 -6.46 11.53
N LEU A 108 1.36 -6.65 12.84
CA LEU A 108 0.86 -7.89 13.41
C LEU A 108 -0.57 -8.20 12.96
N PHE A 109 -1.53 -7.30 13.21
CA PHE A 109 -2.94 -7.55 12.90
C PHE A 109 -3.20 -7.52 11.39
N GLY A 110 -2.57 -6.60 10.66
CA GLY A 110 -2.60 -6.57 9.20
C GLY A 110 -2.04 -7.86 8.60
N GLY A 111 -0.96 -8.40 9.17
CA GLY A 111 -0.41 -9.69 8.77
C GLY A 111 -1.39 -10.85 8.98
N VAL A 112 -2.10 -10.90 10.11
CA VAL A 112 -3.15 -11.90 10.35
C VAL A 112 -4.30 -11.76 9.34
N LEU A 113 -4.76 -10.53 9.10
CA LEU A 113 -5.84 -10.27 8.15
C LEU A 113 -5.46 -10.73 6.73
N VAL A 114 -4.27 -10.39 6.24
CA VAL A 114 -3.90 -10.77 4.88
C VAL A 114 -3.43 -12.22 4.78
N GLY A 115 -2.83 -12.78 5.83
CA GLY A 115 -2.39 -14.17 5.87
C GLY A 115 -3.53 -15.19 5.94
N PHE A 116 -4.68 -14.82 6.52
CA PHE A 116 -5.77 -15.77 6.77
C PHE A 116 -7.15 -15.28 6.32
N VAL A 117 -7.51 -14.03 6.59
CA VAL A 117 -8.84 -13.51 6.23
C VAL A 117 -8.94 -13.30 4.71
N ALA A 118 -7.92 -12.73 4.07
CA ALA A 118 -7.93 -12.55 2.62
C ALA A 118 -8.03 -13.89 1.85
N PRO A 119 -7.29 -14.96 2.20
CA PRO A 119 -7.52 -16.31 1.66
C PRO A 119 -8.94 -16.81 1.86
N ALA A 120 -9.53 -16.61 3.04
CA ALA A 120 -10.90 -17.03 3.32
C ALA A 120 -11.92 -16.26 2.46
N VAL A 121 -11.73 -14.96 2.26
CA VAL A 121 -12.55 -14.14 1.35
C VAL A 121 -12.37 -14.60 -0.09
N ALA A 122 -11.15 -14.92 -0.52
CA ALA A 122 -10.89 -15.39 -1.88
C ALA A 122 -11.53 -16.75 -2.17
N VAL A 123 -11.47 -17.68 -1.22
CA VAL A 123 -11.99 -19.04 -1.39
C VAL A 123 -13.50 -19.14 -1.15
N ALA A 124 -14.01 -18.47 -0.12
CA ALA A 124 -15.39 -18.64 0.32
C ALA A 124 -16.27 -17.42 0.01
N GLY A 125 -15.70 -16.21 -0.05
CA GLY A 125 -16.42 -14.97 -0.33
C GLY A 125 -16.68 -14.76 -1.82
N LEU A 126 -15.62 -14.74 -2.62
CA LEU A 126 -15.70 -14.46 -4.06
C LEU A 126 -16.66 -15.39 -4.83
N PRO A 127 -16.69 -16.72 -4.59
CA PRO A 127 -17.61 -17.59 -5.33
C PRO A 127 -19.08 -17.29 -5.00
N ARG A 128 -19.38 -16.89 -3.76
CA ARG A 128 -20.73 -16.47 -3.35
C ARG A 128 -21.16 -15.16 -3.99
N LEU A 129 -20.21 -14.35 -4.45
CA LEU A 129 -20.43 -13.13 -5.21
C LEU A 129 -20.42 -13.36 -6.73
N GLY A 130 -20.41 -14.63 -7.17
CA GLY A 130 -20.41 -15.01 -8.59
C GLY A 130 -19.04 -14.97 -9.27
N VAL A 131 -17.95 -14.75 -8.52
CA VAL A 131 -16.57 -14.76 -9.03
C VAL A 131 -15.94 -16.12 -8.75
N ASP A 132 -16.19 -17.07 -9.66
CA ASP A 132 -15.53 -18.38 -9.63
C ASP A 132 -14.20 -18.31 -10.37
N TRP A 133 -13.10 -18.53 -9.65
CA TRP A 133 -11.75 -18.34 -10.16
C TRP A 133 -10.84 -19.56 -10.05
N ASP A 134 -11.17 -20.53 -9.19
CA ASP A 134 -10.36 -21.72 -8.99
C ASP A 134 -10.94 -22.94 -9.76
N PRO A 135 -10.34 -23.32 -10.91
CA PRO A 135 -10.80 -24.47 -11.67
C PRO A 135 -10.57 -25.82 -10.96
N THR A 136 -9.85 -25.84 -9.84
CA THR A 136 -9.59 -27.05 -9.04
C THR A 136 -10.58 -27.24 -7.89
N GLY A 137 -11.59 -26.38 -7.78
CA GLY A 137 -12.66 -26.54 -6.81
C GLY A 137 -12.28 -26.18 -5.37
N TYR A 138 -11.34 -25.25 -5.17
CA TYR A 138 -11.00 -24.70 -3.85
C TYR A 138 -10.44 -25.70 -2.84
N GLY A 139 -9.77 -26.75 -3.33
CA GLY A 139 -9.18 -27.79 -2.49
C GLY A 139 -8.00 -27.31 -1.61
N TYR A 140 -7.45 -28.23 -0.79
CA TYR A 140 -6.36 -27.95 0.14
C TYR A 140 -5.14 -27.26 -0.49
N SER A 141 -4.77 -27.63 -1.71
CA SER A 141 -3.65 -27.00 -2.42
C SER A 141 -3.86 -25.51 -2.68
N THR A 142 -5.11 -25.09 -2.93
CA THR A 142 -5.45 -23.67 -3.15
C THR A 142 -5.36 -22.90 -1.84
N TRP A 143 -5.85 -23.47 -0.74
CA TRP A 143 -5.69 -22.88 0.59
C TRP A 143 -4.24 -22.69 0.99
N ILE A 144 -3.42 -23.74 0.86
CA ILE A 144 -1.98 -23.67 1.19
C ILE A 144 -1.31 -22.58 0.37
N LEU A 145 -1.61 -22.50 -0.94
CA LEU A 145 -1.04 -21.50 -1.82
C LEU A 145 -1.43 -20.07 -1.43
N LEU A 146 -2.72 -19.83 -1.14
CA LEU A 146 -3.20 -18.50 -0.77
C LEU A 146 -2.70 -18.07 0.61
N VAL A 147 -2.67 -18.98 1.58
CA VAL A 147 -2.12 -18.69 2.91
C VAL A 147 -0.62 -18.44 2.80
N ALA A 148 0.13 -19.25 2.05
CA ALA A 148 1.56 -19.02 1.83
C ALA A 148 1.82 -17.67 1.14
N ALA A 149 1.03 -17.34 0.11
CA ALA A 149 1.13 -16.04 -0.56
C ALA A 149 0.75 -14.87 0.36
N GLY A 150 -0.32 -15.02 1.16
CA GLY A 150 -0.77 -14.01 2.12
C GLY A 150 0.24 -13.77 3.25
N LEU A 151 0.84 -14.84 3.78
CA LEU A 151 1.90 -14.75 4.79
C LEU A 151 3.18 -14.17 4.21
N TRP A 152 3.57 -14.57 2.99
CA TRP A 152 4.71 -13.97 2.30
C TRP A 152 4.51 -12.46 2.10
N TYR A 153 3.32 -12.07 1.62
CA TYR A 153 2.96 -10.67 1.49
C TYR A 153 2.99 -9.96 2.85
N ALA A 154 2.45 -10.56 3.92
CA ALA A 154 2.46 -9.97 5.25
C ALA A 154 3.88 -9.65 5.73
N VAL A 155 4.84 -10.55 5.50
CA VAL A 155 6.26 -10.32 5.80
C VAL A 155 6.79 -9.12 5.01
N VAL A 156 6.54 -9.08 3.70
CA VAL A 156 7.01 -7.97 2.84
C VAL A 156 6.40 -6.63 3.24
N ALA A 157 5.10 -6.61 3.52
CA ALA A 157 4.36 -5.41 3.92
C ALA A 157 4.74 -4.93 5.33
N ALA A 158 5.19 -5.83 6.21
CA ALA A 158 5.67 -5.47 7.53
C ALA A 158 7.01 -4.70 7.50
N VAL A 159 7.87 -4.95 6.50
CA VAL A 159 9.21 -4.31 6.40
C VAL A 159 9.16 -2.78 6.54
N PRO A 160 8.38 -2.02 5.74
CA PRO A 160 8.32 -0.57 5.89
C PRO A 160 7.72 -0.12 7.22
N LEU A 161 6.72 -0.83 7.75
CA LEU A 161 6.12 -0.49 9.05
C LEU A 161 7.11 -0.71 10.21
N VAL A 162 7.85 -1.82 10.17
CA VAL A 162 8.90 -2.12 11.15
C VAL A 162 10.05 -1.12 11.02
N ALA A 163 10.44 -0.74 9.81
CA ALA A 163 11.46 0.29 9.61
C ALA A 163 11.05 1.63 10.22
N LEU A 164 9.79 2.07 10.03
CA LEU A 164 9.23 3.24 10.70
C LEU A 164 9.23 3.06 12.22
N ALA A 165 8.81 1.90 12.72
CA ALA A 165 8.78 1.61 14.14
C ALA A 165 10.16 1.72 14.80
N VAL A 166 11.19 1.15 14.16
CA VAL A 166 12.58 1.24 14.64
C VAL A 166 13.06 2.69 14.61
N GLY A 167 12.78 3.42 13.53
CA GLY A 167 13.13 4.85 13.42
C GLY A 167 12.55 5.68 14.57
N MET A 168 11.29 5.45 14.91
CA MET A 168 10.62 6.14 16.02
C MET A 168 11.08 5.69 17.41
N ALA A 169 11.70 4.52 17.53
CA ALA A 169 12.23 4.01 18.80
C ALA A 169 13.65 4.53 19.11
N LEU A 170 14.37 5.06 18.12
CA LEU A 170 15.73 5.56 18.29
C LEU A 170 15.77 6.98 18.90
N PRO A 171 16.89 7.36 19.56
CA PRO A 171 17.07 8.72 20.06
C PRO A 171 17.03 9.72 18.88
N GLY A 172 16.08 10.65 18.90
CA GLY A 172 15.80 11.54 17.77
C GLY A 172 14.49 11.23 17.02
N GLY A 173 13.80 10.13 17.37
CA GLY A 173 12.46 9.82 16.88
C GLY A 173 11.40 10.72 17.49
N TYR A 174 11.34 11.97 17.05
CA TYR A 174 10.32 12.96 17.39
C TYR A 174 10.01 13.85 16.18
#